data_AF-A0A536YE91-F1
#
_entry.id   AF-A0A536YE91-F1
#
_cell.length_a   1.000
_cell.length_b   1.000
_cell.length_c   1.000
_cell.angle_alpha   90.00
_cell.angle_beta   90.00
_cell.angle_gamma   90.00
#
_symmetry.space_group_name_H-M   'P 1'
#
loop_
_entity.id
_entity.type
_entity.pdbx_description
1 polymer ?
#
loop_
_entity_poly.entity_id
_entity_poly.type
_entity_poly.pdbx_seq_one_letter_code
_entity_poly.pdbx_strand_id
1 'polypeptide(L)'
;MHRIVLAAAGLLSLIVYAACGAEDLPPGVTLVKPEQMKWEKSASGRENAYLLGHPNKPGPYLYLVKWAPNSKALAHKHPDNRYGMVVSGIHYIGYGGKFDEKKLHAHPAGTFFTEPANTSHFGMTK
;
A
#
# COMPACT_ATOMS: atom_id res chain seq x y z
N MET A 1 62.15 1.03 37.87
CA MET A 1 61.99 0.46 36.50
C MET A 1 61.19 -0.82 36.66
N HIS A 2 60.05 -0.94 36.00
CA HIS A 2 59.39 -2.16 35.47
C HIS A 2 57.98 -1.72 35.02
N ARG A 3 57.78 -1.71 33.71
CA ARG A 3 56.56 -1.30 33.00
C ARG A 3 55.58 -2.48 33.01
N ILE A 4 54.32 -2.25 33.39
CA ILE A 4 53.24 -3.21 33.13
C ILE A 4 52.41 -2.64 31.97
N VAL A 5 52.34 -3.45 30.92
CA VAL A 5 51.75 -3.16 29.61
C VAL A 5 50.23 -3.34 29.69
N LEU A 6 49.49 -2.39 29.11
CA LEU A 6 48.04 -2.46 28.87
C LEU A 6 47.70 -3.60 27.91
N ALA A 7 46.65 -4.37 28.23
CA ALA A 7 45.93 -5.17 27.24
C ALA A 7 44.48 -4.69 27.19
N ALA A 8 44.17 -3.80 26.24
CA ALA A 8 42.80 -3.45 25.90
C ALA A 8 42.24 -4.55 24.98
N ALA A 9 41.31 -5.35 25.50
CA ALA A 9 40.57 -6.32 24.70
C ALA A 9 39.56 -5.55 23.82
N GLY A 10 39.85 -5.44 22.53
CA GLY A 10 38.93 -4.86 21.55
C GLY A 10 37.73 -5.78 21.32
N LEU A 11 36.52 -5.31 21.61
CA LEU A 11 35.29 -5.94 21.15
C LEU A 11 35.20 -5.79 19.63
N LEU A 12 35.33 -6.90 18.90
CA LEU A 12 35.02 -6.96 17.47
C LEU A 12 33.49 -7.06 17.31
N SER A 13 32.83 -5.94 17.04
CA SER A 13 31.42 -5.90 16.67
C SER A 13 31.26 -6.51 15.27
N LEU A 14 30.80 -7.76 15.18
CA LEU A 14 30.38 -8.38 13.92
C LEU A 14 29.13 -7.64 13.40
N ILE A 15 29.33 -6.72 12.47
CA ILE A 15 28.25 -6.19 11.64
C ILE A 15 27.91 -7.27 10.61
N VAL A 16 26.90 -8.08 10.90
CA VAL A 16 26.32 -8.98 9.91
C VAL A 16 25.51 -8.11 8.94
N TYR A 17 26.11 -7.74 7.82
CA TYR A 17 25.35 -7.29 6.66
C TYR A 17 24.55 -8.49 6.16
N ALA A 18 23.24 -8.50 6.42
CA ALA A 18 22.34 -9.38 5.70
C ALA A 18 22.40 -8.98 4.23
N ALA A 19 23.17 -9.72 3.44
CA ALA A 19 23.11 -9.65 1.99
C ALA A 19 21.70 -10.08 1.58
N CYS A 20 20.84 -9.11 1.26
CA CYS A 20 19.60 -9.38 0.56
C CYS A 20 19.99 -9.86 -0.84
N GLY A 21 20.13 -11.18 -1.01
CA GLY A 21 20.38 -11.78 -2.31
C GLY A 21 19.24 -11.43 -3.25
N ALA A 22 19.58 -10.84 -4.41
CA ALA A 22 18.61 -10.73 -5.49
C ALA A 22 18.21 -12.16 -5.91
N GLU A 23 16.91 -12.43 -5.94
CA GLU A 23 16.40 -13.73 -6.37
C GLU A 23 16.61 -13.91 -7.88
N ASP A 24 16.98 -15.12 -8.30
CA ASP A 24 17.14 -15.48 -9.71
C ASP A 24 15.76 -15.65 -10.36
N LEU A 25 15.20 -14.54 -10.83
CA LEU A 25 13.88 -14.48 -11.45
C LEU A 25 14.00 -14.48 -12.99
N PRO A 26 13.11 -15.17 -13.72
CA PRO A 26 13.07 -15.12 -15.18
C PRO A 26 12.92 -13.69 -15.72
N PRO A 27 13.41 -13.40 -16.94
CA PRO A 27 13.22 -12.10 -17.57
C PRO A 27 11.74 -11.68 -17.63
N GLY A 28 11.46 -10.45 -17.19
CA GLY A 28 10.11 -9.87 -17.19
C GLY A 28 9.26 -10.17 -15.95
N VAL A 29 9.72 -11.05 -15.04
CA VAL A 29 9.02 -11.27 -13.76
C VAL A 29 9.20 -10.06 -12.86
N THR A 30 8.09 -9.55 -12.32
CA THR A 30 8.08 -8.50 -11.31
C THR A 30 7.77 -9.11 -9.95
N LEU A 31 8.69 -8.96 -9.00
CA LEU A 31 8.50 -9.32 -7.59
C LEU A 31 8.73 -8.06 -6.75
N VAL A 32 7.72 -7.68 -5.97
CA VAL A 32 7.81 -6.56 -5.02
C VAL A 32 7.49 -7.08 -3.63
N LYS A 33 8.50 -7.21 -2.79
CA LYS A 33 8.32 -7.58 -1.37
C LYS A 33 7.81 -6.39 -0.57
N PRO A 34 7.11 -6.59 0.56
CA PRO A 34 6.56 -5.51 1.38
C PRO A 34 7.57 -4.39 1.72
N GLU A 35 8.80 -4.75 2.07
CA GLU A 35 9.89 -3.85 2.41
C GLU A 35 10.44 -3.05 1.21
N GLN A 36 10.15 -3.49 -0.01
CA GLN A 36 10.54 -2.83 -1.26
C GLN A 36 9.45 -1.88 -1.78
N MET A 37 8.26 -1.91 -1.20
CA MET A 37 7.15 -1.07 -1.63
C MET A 37 7.46 0.41 -1.39
N LYS A 38 7.43 1.20 -2.46
CA LYS A 38 7.62 2.65 -2.39
C LYS A 38 6.28 3.31 -2.11
N TRP A 39 6.13 3.86 -0.91
CA TRP A 39 4.92 4.56 -0.48
C TRP A 39 5.03 6.06 -0.78
N GLU A 40 4.06 6.58 -1.51
CA GLU A 40 3.92 7.99 -1.84
C GLU A 40 2.78 8.61 -1.04
N LYS A 41 3.10 9.56 -0.15
CA LYS A 41 2.12 10.28 0.65
C LYS A 41 1.60 11.51 -0.10
N SER A 42 0.28 11.59 -0.24
CA SER A 42 -0.40 12.73 -0.83
C SER A 42 -0.77 13.79 0.22
N ALA A 43 -1.11 14.99 -0.24
CA ALA A 43 -1.53 16.10 0.63
C ALA A 43 -2.78 15.78 1.48
N SER A 44 -3.64 14.85 1.03
CA SER A 44 -4.80 14.38 1.81
C SER A 44 -4.42 13.38 2.92
N GLY A 45 -3.13 13.07 3.08
CA GLY A 45 -2.66 12.07 4.04
C GLY A 45 -2.77 10.61 3.56
N ARG A 46 -3.39 10.37 2.41
CA ARG A 46 -3.43 9.04 1.77
C ARG A 46 -2.04 8.66 1.26
N GLU A 47 -1.65 7.41 1.46
CA GLU A 47 -0.41 6.83 0.91
C GLU A 47 -0.74 5.78 -0.15
N ASN A 48 0.00 5.78 -1.27
CA ASN A 48 -0.15 4.77 -2.33
C ASN A 48 1.19 4.09 -2.61
N ALA A 49 1.16 2.79 -2.91
CA ALA A 49 2.30 2.06 -3.43
C ALA A 49 1.91 1.40 -4.76
N TYR A 50 2.44 1.92 -5.87
CA TYR A 50 2.15 1.42 -7.22
C TYR A 50 3.02 0.20 -7.52
N LEU A 51 2.39 -0.97 -7.67
CA LEU A 51 3.06 -2.27 -7.85
C LEU A 51 3.15 -2.67 -9.33
N LEU A 52 2.17 -2.24 -10.13
CA LEU A 52 2.11 -2.42 -11.58
C LEU A 52 1.45 -1.18 -12.19
N GLY A 53 2.03 -0.61 -13.25
CA GLY A 53 1.44 0.50 -13.98
C GLY A 53 1.10 1.72 -13.11
N HIS A 54 0.13 2.52 -13.56
CA HIS A 54 -0.41 3.65 -12.79
C HIS A 54 -1.84 3.96 -13.26
N PRO A 55 -2.79 4.34 -12.38
CA PRO A 55 -4.16 4.69 -12.78
C PRO A 55 -4.29 5.92 -13.71
N ASN A 56 -3.19 6.60 -14.03
CA ASN A 56 -3.15 7.78 -14.91
C ASN A 56 -2.45 7.49 -16.25
N LYS A 57 -2.14 6.23 -16.52
CA LYS A 57 -1.47 5.77 -17.73
C LYS A 57 -2.32 4.67 -18.38
N PRO A 58 -2.25 4.51 -19.72
CA PRO A 58 -2.88 3.37 -20.37
C PRO A 58 -2.33 2.04 -19.86
N GLY A 59 -3.17 1.01 -19.82
CA GLY A 59 -2.80 -0.35 -19.44
C GLY A 59 -3.27 -0.78 -18.04
N PRO A 60 -3.04 -2.06 -17.66
CA PRO A 60 -3.40 -2.56 -16.35
C PRO A 60 -2.54 -1.89 -15.26
N TYR A 61 -3.13 -1.74 -14.08
CA TYR A 61 -2.41 -1.27 -12.91
C TYR A 61 -2.85 -2.01 -11.65
N LEU A 62 -1.95 -2.06 -10.68
CA LEU A 62 -2.19 -2.58 -9.34
C LEU A 62 -1.45 -1.68 -8.36
N TYR A 63 -2.14 -1.22 -7.32
CA TYR A 63 -1.51 -0.46 -6.25
C TYR A 63 -2.20 -0.75 -4.92
N LEU A 64 -1.44 -0.57 -3.84
CA LEU A 64 -1.98 -0.54 -2.49
C LEU A 64 -2.29 0.91 -2.10
N VAL A 65 -3.34 1.09 -1.33
CA VAL A 65 -3.72 2.39 -0.77
C VAL A 65 -3.92 2.27 0.73
N LYS A 66 -3.29 3.18 1.48
CA LYS A 66 -3.60 3.44 2.89
C LYS A 66 -4.40 4.74 2.94
N TRP A 67 -5.67 4.63 3.30
CA TRP A 67 -6.52 5.78 3.55
C TRP A 67 -6.19 6.37 4.92
N ALA A 68 -6.13 7.70 5.02
CA ALA A 68 -6.05 8.36 6.31
C ALA A 68 -7.34 8.06 7.13
N PRO A 69 -7.29 8.04 8.47
CA PRO A 69 -8.49 7.91 9.29
C PRO A 69 -9.51 9.00 8.97
N ASN A 70 -10.81 8.70 9.09
CA ASN A 70 -11.89 9.66 8.85
C ASN A 70 -11.88 10.30 7.45
N SER A 71 -11.31 9.63 6.45
CA SER A 71 -11.31 10.10 5.06
C SER A 71 -12.69 9.95 4.44
N LYS A 72 -13.07 10.90 3.59
CA LYS A 72 -14.28 10.80 2.75
C LYS A 72 -13.91 11.01 1.28
N ALA A 73 -14.32 10.06 0.44
CA ALA A 73 -14.33 10.19 -1.00
C ALA A 73 -15.77 10.48 -1.43
N LEU A 74 -16.02 11.69 -1.96
CA LEU A 74 -17.34 12.05 -2.48
C LEU A 74 -17.70 11.21 -3.70
N ALA A 75 -18.98 11.24 -4.10
CA ALA A 75 -19.47 10.47 -5.24
C ALA A 75 -18.66 10.75 -6.51
N HIS A 76 -18.13 9.69 -7.12
CA HIS A 76 -17.32 9.73 -8.34
C HIS A 76 -17.52 8.45 -9.16
N LYS A 77 -16.92 8.42 -10.35
CA LYS A 77 -16.92 7.26 -11.26
C LYS A 77 -15.55 7.10 -11.90
N HIS A 78 -15.23 5.87 -12.26
CA HIS A 78 -14.03 5.53 -13.03
C HIS A 78 -14.43 5.09 -14.45
N PRO A 79 -13.62 5.40 -15.48
CA PRO A 79 -13.89 4.94 -16.84
C PRO A 79 -13.63 3.44 -17.03
N ASP A 80 -12.89 2.83 -16.10
CA ASP A 80 -12.45 1.44 -16.08
C ASP A 80 -13.07 0.65 -14.91
N ASN A 81 -13.12 -0.67 -15.03
CA ASN A 81 -13.52 -1.56 -13.94
C ASN A 81 -12.49 -1.51 -12.80
N ARG A 82 -12.97 -1.38 -11.57
CA ARG A 82 -12.13 -1.51 -10.36
C ARG A 82 -12.36 -2.84 -9.67
N TYR A 83 -11.28 -3.35 -9.11
CA TYR A 83 -11.25 -4.55 -8.28
C TYR A 83 -10.52 -4.17 -7.00
N GLY A 84 -11.13 -4.46 -5.85
CA GLY A 84 -10.60 -4.10 -4.55
C GLY A 84 -10.56 -5.30 -3.62
N MET A 85 -9.53 -5.32 -2.77
CA MET A 85 -9.44 -6.21 -1.62
C MET A 85 -9.10 -5.36 -0.41
N VAL A 86 -9.88 -5.47 0.66
CA VAL A 86 -9.54 -4.83 1.94
C VAL A 86 -8.49 -5.69 2.63
N VAL A 87 -7.24 -5.23 2.66
CA VAL A 87 -6.14 -5.97 3.29
C VAL A 87 -6.19 -5.85 4.82
N SER A 88 -6.52 -4.67 5.33
CA SER A 88 -6.61 -4.38 6.77
C SER A 88 -7.64 -3.27 7.04
N GLY A 89 -8.21 -3.27 8.25
CA GLY A 89 -9.22 -2.31 8.67
C GLY A 89 -10.60 -2.57 8.06
N ILE A 90 -11.39 -1.51 7.94
CA ILE A 90 -12.70 -1.52 7.29
C ILE A 90 -12.76 -0.34 6.33
N HIS A 91 -13.10 -0.62 5.07
CA HIS A 91 -13.46 0.41 4.11
C HIS A 91 -14.98 0.42 3.96
N TYR A 92 -15.59 1.60 3.95
CA TYR A 92 -17.02 1.71 3.74
C TYR A 92 -17.26 2.22 2.33
N ILE A 93 -18.07 1.51 1.54
CA ILE A 93 -18.41 1.88 0.16
C ILE A 93 -19.92 2.03 0.04
N GLY A 94 -20.37 3.07 -0.65
CA GLY A 94 -21.78 3.26 -1.02
C GLY A 94 -21.91 3.59 -2.49
N TYR A 95 -23.11 3.43 -3.01
CA TYR A 95 -23.40 3.58 -4.45
C TYR A 95 -24.44 4.66 -4.71
N GLY A 96 -24.21 5.48 -5.74
CA GLY A 96 -25.10 6.56 -6.16
C GLY A 96 -24.39 7.87 -6.51
N GLY A 97 -25.15 8.84 -7.00
CA GLY A 97 -24.64 10.12 -7.49
C GLY A 97 -24.31 11.17 -6.42
N LYS A 98 -24.52 10.86 -5.14
CA LYS A 98 -24.25 11.75 -4.00
C LYS A 98 -23.79 10.92 -2.80
N PHE A 99 -22.87 11.47 -2.01
CA PHE A 99 -22.45 10.85 -0.75
C PHE A 99 -23.64 10.76 0.20
N ASP A 100 -23.88 9.57 0.73
CA ASP A 100 -24.92 9.31 1.72
C ASP A 100 -24.41 8.26 2.71
N GLU A 101 -24.06 8.69 3.92
CA GLU A 101 -23.49 7.82 4.95
C GLU A 101 -24.42 6.64 5.31
N LYS A 102 -25.73 6.78 5.10
CA LYS A 102 -26.72 5.72 5.37
C LYS A 102 -26.70 4.59 4.35
N LYS A 103 -26.05 4.80 3.19
CA LYS A 103 -25.94 3.82 2.09
C LYS A 103 -24.57 3.15 2.04
N LEU A 104 -23.78 3.30 3.09
CA LEU A 104 -22.48 2.65 3.19
C LEU A 104 -22.63 1.19 3.59
N HIS A 105 -21.91 0.35 2.88
CA HIS A 105 -21.68 -1.06 3.17
C HIS A 105 -20.30 -1.19 3.80
N ALA A 106 -20.20 -1.92 4.91
CA ALA A 106 -18.93 -2.18 5.57
C ALA A 106 -18.17 -3.31 4.85
N HIS A 107 -16.95 -3.03 4.40
CA HIS A 107 -16.06 -4.02 3.79
C HIS A 107 -14.91 -4.25 4.78
N PRO A 108 -15.00 -5.24 5.68
CA PRO A 108 -13.92 -5.57 6.60
C PRO A 108 -12.73 -6.25 5.88
N ALA A 109 -11.60 -6.36 6.58
CA ALA A 109 -10.43 -7.09 6.07
C ALA A 109 -10.79 -8.49 5.51
N GLY A 110 -10.19 -8.84 4.38
CA GLY A 110 -10.49 -10.04 3.60
C GLY A 110 -11.64 -9.89 2.60
N THR A 111 -12.32 -8.74 2.56
CA THR A 111 -13.43 -8.50 1.62
C THR A 111 -12.90 -8.13 0.23
N PHE A 112 -13.25 -8.94 -0.75
CA PHE A 112 -13.13 -8.61 -2.18
C PHE A 112 -14.39 -7.88 -2.68
N PHE A 113 -14.22 -6.94 -3.59
CA PHE A 113 -15.33 -6.23 -4.25
C PHE A 113 -14.94 -5.73 -5.63
N THR A 114 -15.95 -5.43 -6.45
CA THR A 114 -15.78 -4.85 -7.79
C THR A 114 -16.62 -3.59 -7.95
N GLU A 115 -16.11 -2.64 -8.72
CA GLU A 115 -16.88 -1.47 -9.15
C GLU A 115 -16.80 -1.40 -10.67
N PRO A 116 -17.88 -1.80 -11.38
CA PRO A 116 -17.90 -1.75 -12.83
C PRO A 116 -17.67 -0.33 -13.37
N ALA A 117 -17.08 -0.24 -14.55
CA ALA A 117 -16.84 1.02 -15.25
C ALA A 117 -18.10 1.91 -15.27
N ASN A 118 -17.91 3.20 -15.04
CA ASN A 118 -18.94 4.24 -14.98
C ASN A 118 -19.98 4.08 -13.86
N THR A 119 -19.80 3.16 -12.92
CA THR A 119 -20.65 3.05 -11.72
C THR A 119 -20.33 4.16 -10.73
N SER A 120 -21.33 4.98 -10.38
CA SER A 120 -21.17 6.03 -9.38
C SER A 120 -21.09 5.44 -7.98
N HIS A 121 -20.02 5.74 -7.25
CA HIS A 121 -19.78 5.25 -5.89
C HIS A 121 -19.08 6.32 -5.05
N PHE A 122 -19.09 6.12 -3.74
CA PHE A 122 -18.43 6.95 -2.76
C PHE A 122 -17.91 6.08 -1.63
N GLY A 123 -16.97 6.61 -0.84
CA GLY A 123 -16.34 5.82 0.21
C GLY A 123 -15.94 6.64 1.42
N MET A 124 -15.72 5.96 2.53
CA MET A 124 -15.12 6.55 3.70
C MET A 124 -14.35 5.55 4.55
N THR A 125 -13.46 6.07 5.38
CA THR A 125 -12.93 5.41 6.55
C THR A 125 -13.50 6.05 7.81
N LYS A 126 -13.53 5.29 8.90
CA LYS A 126 -13.89 5.74 10.24
C LYS A 126 -12.67 5.62 11.15
#